data_AF-A0A932UBD8-F1
#
_entry.id   AF-A0A932UBD8-F1
#
_cell.length_a   1.000
_cell.length_b   1.000
_cell.length_c   1.000
_cell.angle_alpha   90.00
_cell.angle_beta   90.00
_cell.angle_gamma   90.00
#
_symmetry.space_group_name_H-M   'P 1'
#
loop_
_entity.id
_entity.type
_entity.pdbx_description
1 polymer ?
#
loop_
_entity_poly.entity_id
_entity_poly.type
_entity_poly.pdbx_seq_one_letter_code
_entity_poly.pdbx_strand_id
1 'polypeptide(L)' 'MITEAFTVAAEARAQILGLPDHPIVVADHPIASKTRAEMQSIAARLVDQIAAGLTR' A
#
# COMPACT_ATOMS: atom_id res chain seq x y z
N MET A 1 -1.23 -3.53 -0.40
CA MET A 1 -1.41 -2.33 0.43
C MET A 1 -1.06 -2.68 1.87
N ILE A 2 -0.27 -1.84 2.52
CA ILE A 2 0.10 -1.94 3.94
C ILE A 2 0.02 -0.55 4.60
N THR A 3 0.09 -0.44 5.92
CA THR A 3 0.33 0.85 6.60
C THR A 3 1.81 1.02 6.90
N GLU A 4 2.28 2.26 7.11
CA GLU A 4 3.71 2.60 7.28
C GLU A 4 4.50 1.65 8.19
N ALA A 5 3.91 1.22 9.32
CA ALA A 5 4.51 0.29 10.27
C ALA A 5 4.93 -1.08 9.68
N PHE A 6 4.41 -1.46 8.52
CA PHE A 6 4.67 -2.75 7.87
C PHE A 6 5.52 -2.63 6.59
N THR A 7 6.08 -1.45 6.30
CA THR A 7 6.87 -1.22 5.08
C THR A 7 8.09 -2.12 5.03
N VAL A 8 8.86 -2.21 6.13
CA VAL A 8 10.05 -3.07 6.24
C VAL A 8 9.71 -4.54 6.00
N ALA A 9 8.58 -5.02 6.55
CA ALA A 9 8.15 -6.40 6.34
C ALA A 9 7.74 -6.66 4.87
N ALA A 10 7.12 -5.69 4.21
CA ALA A 10 6.76 -5.78 2.80
C ALA A 10 8.00 -5.80 1.90
N GLU A 11 8.99 -4.95 2.17
CA GLU A 11 10.29 -4.93 1.47
C GLU A 11 11.03 -6.27 1.63
N ALA A 12 11.15 -6.76 2.86
CA ALA A 12 11.81 -8.04 3.13
C ALA A 12 11.13 -9.20 2.38
N ARG A 13 9.79 -9.22 2.34
CA ARG A 13 9.03 -10.23 1.58
C ARG A 13 9.30 -10.13 0.08
N ALA A 14 9.34 -8.91 -0.45
CA ALA A 14 9.62 -8.68 -1.87
C ALA A 14 11.02 -9.21 -2.25
N GLN A 15 12.02 -8.97 -1.41
CA GLN A 15 13.38 -9.51 -1.56
C GLN A 15 13.41 -11.04 -1.55
N ILE A 16 12.77 -11.69 -0.56
CA ILE A 16 12.72 -13.16 -0.43
C ILE A 16 12.08 -13.81 -1.66
N LEU A 17 11.11 -13.15 -2.28
CA LEU A 17 10.42 -13.64 -3.47
C LEU A 17 11.16 -13.36 -4.78
N GLY A 18 12.36 -12.75 -4.73
CA GLY A 18 13.10 -12.38 -5.93
C GLY A 18 12.49 -11.22 -6.71
N LEU A 19 11.69 -10.38 -6.04
CA LEU A 19 11.00 -9.22 -6.62
C LEU A 19 11.42 -7.92 -5.89
N PRO A 20 12.71 -7.54 -5.89
CA PRO A 20 13.23 -6.44 -5.06
C PRO A 20 12.58 -5.08 -5.37
N ASP A 21 12.15 -4.87 -6.62
CA ASP A 21 11.53 -3.63 -7.08
C ASP A 21 9.99 -3.70 -7.12
N HIS A 22 9.39 -4.72 -6.49
CA HIS A 22 7.94 -4.86 -6.47
C HIS A 22 7.29 -3.64 -5.80
N PRO A 23 6.33 -2.97 -6.46
CA PRO A 23 5.74 -1.75 -5.93
C PRO A 23 5.00 -2.00 -4.62
N ILE A 24 5.34 -1.18 -3.61
CA ILE A 24 4.67 -1.18 -2.31
C ILE A 24 3.75 0.04 -2.24
N VAL A 25 2.47 -0.22 -1.97
CA VAL A 25 1.46 0.83 -1.79
C VAL A 25 1.15 0.99 -0.30
N VAL A 26 1.41 2.18 0.23
CA VAL A 26 1.24 2.52 1.66
C VAL A 26 -0.03 3.34 1.87
N ALA A 27 -0.86 2.88 2.80
CA ALA A 27 -2.06 3.55 3.27
C ALA A 27 -1.81 4.29 4.59
N ASP A 28 -2.39 5.48 4.73
CA ASP A 28 -2.21 6.34 5.89
C ASP A 28 -2.79 5.68 7.16
N HIS A 29 -2.04 5.75 8.25
CA HIS A 29 -2.42 5.23 9.58
C HIS A 29 -2.77 6.38 10.55
N PRO A 30 -3.60 6.17 11.58
CA PRO A 30 -4.45 5.01 11.83
C PRO A 30 -5.73 5.02 10.97
N ILE A 31 -6.10 3.84 10.45
CA ILE A 31 -7.34 3.66 9.70
C ILE A 31 -8.55 3.85 10.62
N ALA A 32 -8.45 3.42 11.88
CA ALA A 32 -9.55 3.44 12.84
C ALA A 32 -10.04 4.85 13.20
N SER A 33 -9.19 5.88 13.04
CA SER A 33 -9.56 7.26 13.34
C SER A 33 -10.19 8.00 12.16
N LYS A 34 -10.34 7.34 11.00
CA LYS A 34 -10.83 7.97 9.78
C LYS A 34 -12.32 7.73 9.61
N THR A 35 -13.01 8.76 9.14
CA THR A 35 -14.42 8.67 8.74
C THR A 35 -14.57 7.81 7.48
N ARG A 36 -15.81 7.41 7.20
CA ARG A 36 -16.14 6.68 5.96
C ARG A 36 -15.77 7.48 4.70
N ALA A 37 -16.02 8.78 4.69
CA ALA A 37 -15.74 9.63 3.52
C ALA A 37 -14.23 9.73 3.26
N GLU A 38 -13.43 9.94 4.32
CA GLU A 38 -11.97 9.95 4.22
C GLU A 38 -11.44 8.59 3.73
N MET A 39 -12.00 7.49 4.23
CA MET A 39 -11.61 6.15 3.79
C MET A 39 -11.97 5.86 2.33
N GLN A 40 -13.09 6.38 1.83
CA GLN A 40 -13.43 6.27 0.40
C GLN A 40 -12.43 7.02 -0.47
N SER A 41 -12.05 8.24 -0.08
CA SER A 41 -11.04 9.01 -0.81
C SER A 41 -9.68 8.32 -0.81
N ILE A 42 -9.28 7.76 0.33
CA ILE A 42 -8.03 7.00 0.47
C ILE A 42 -8.07 5.74 -0.40
N ALA A 43 -9.17 4.99 -0.35
CA ALA A 43 -9.33 3.78 -1.15
C ALA A 43 -9.20 4.06 -2.66
N ALA A 44 -9.85 5.12 -3.16
CA ALA A 44 -9.77 5.51 -4.57
C ALA A 44 -8.31 5.79 -4.99
N ARG A 45 -7.59 6.60 -4.21
CA ARG A 45 -6.16 6.89 -4.46
C ARG A 45 -5.30 5.62 -4.47
N LEU A 46 -5.53 4.71 -3.52
CA LEU A 46 -4.73 3.49 -3.40
C LEU A 46 -5.01 2.51 -4.54
N VAL A 47 -6.25 2.46 -5.05
CA VAL A 47 -6.59 1.64 -6.23
C VAL A 47 -5.78 2.08 -7.44
N ASP A 48 -5.69 3.39 -7.70
CA ASP A 48 -4.90 3.92 -8.83
C ASP A 48 -3.41 3.55 -8.69
N GLN A 49 -2.86 3.66 -7.47
CA GLN A 49 -1.47 3.29 -7.20
C GLN A 49 -1.20 1.79 -7.37
N ILE A 50 -2.13 0.94 -6.95
CA ILE A 50 -2.03 -0.52 -7.14
C ILE A 50 -2.11 -0.85 -8.62
N ALA A 51 -3.08 -0.31 -9.35
CA ALA A 51 -3.26 -0.55 -10.77
C ALA A 51 -2.01 -0.16 -11.57
N ALA A 52 -1.42 1.00 -11.28
CA ALA A 52 -0.18 1.46 -11.91
C ALA A 52 1.03 0.55 -11.62
N GLY A 53 1.00 -0.21 -10.52
CA GLY A 53 2.03 -1.20 -10.18
C GLY A 53 1.87 -2.55 -10.88
N LEU A 54 0.68 -2.88 -11.39
CA LEU A 54 0.38 -4.16 -12.04
C LEU A 54 0.67 -4.17 -13.55
N THR A 55 0.81 -3.00 -14.16
CA THR A 55 1.04 -2.84 -15.61
C THR A 55 2.49 -2.47 -15.95
N ARG A 56 3.43 -2.74 -15.04
CA ARG A 56 4.87 -2.50 -15.23
C ARG A 56 5.61 -3.74 -15.69
#